data_AF-A0A5K1EKW0-F1
#
_entry.id   AF-A0A5K1EKW0-F1
#
_cell.length_a   1.000
_cell.length_b   1.000
_cell.length_c   1.000
_cell.angle_alpha   90.00
_cell.angle_beta   90.00
_cell.angle_gamma   90.00
#
_symmetry.space_group_name_H-M   'P 1'
#
loop_
_entity.id
_entity.type
_entity.pdbx_description
1 polymer ?
#
loop_
_entity_poly.entity_id
_entity_poly.type
_entity_poly.pdbx_seq_one_letter_code
_entity_poly.pdbx_strand_id
1 'polypeptide(L)' 'GGKFDHADRLFQSIEGTYSNCLSNTSDVKELIPEFFYMPEFLINSNGYHLGVKQDGEPLADVLLPPWAQ' A
#
# COMPACT_ATOMS: atom_id res chain seq x y z
N GLY A 1 -20.20 -7.50 -0.95
CA GLY A 1 -18.89 -8.15 -0.77
C GLY A 1 -18.49 -8.78 -2.09
N GLY A 2 -17.24 -8.59 -2.53
CA GLY A 2 -16.75 -9.09 -3.83
C GLY A 2 -15.95 -8.07 -4.66
N LYS A 3 -15.75 -6.85 -4.13
CA LYS A 3 -14.89 -5.83 -4.74
C LYS A 3 -13.84 -5.40 -3.72
N PHE A 4 -12.68 -4.97 -4.22
CA PHE A 4 -11.66 -4.29 -3.40
C PHE A 4 -12.23 -3.01 -2.79
N ASP A 5 -11.56 -2.52 -1.74
CA ASP A 5 -11.91 -1.25 -1.13
C ASP A 5 -11.67 -0.08 -2.11
N HIS A 6 -12.09 1.13 -1.72
CA HIS A 6 -11.70 2.35 -2.43
C HIS A 6 -10.17 2.42 -2.57
N ALA A 7 -9.71 2.67 -3.80
CA ALA A 7 -8.29 2.70 -4.15
C ALA A 7 -7.47 3.56 -3.17
N ASP A 8 -7.92 4.77 -2.85
CA ASP A 8 -7.19 5.69 -1.96
C ASP A 8 -7.00 5.15 -0.53
N ARG A 9 -7.78 4.14 -0.11
CA ARG A 9 -7.68 3.49 1.21
C ARG A 9 -6.82 2.24 1.22
N LEU A 10 -6.43 1.73 0.05
CA LEU A 10 -5.57 0.55 -0.05
C LEU A 10 -4.13 0.90 0.29
N PHE A 11 -3.39 -0.12 0.75
CA PHE A 11 -1.96 0.00 1.00
C PHE A 11 -1.22 0.17 -0.34
N GLN A 12 -0.69 1.38 -0.58
CA GLN A 12 -0.14 1.78 -1.88
C GLN A 12 1.32 2.25 -1.82
N SER A 13 1.81 2.62 -0.64
CA SER A 13 3.15 3.19 -0.47
C SER A 13 3.64 2.99 0.95
N ILE A 14 4.90 2.59 1.09
CA ILE A 14 5.57 2.52 2.40
C ILE A 14 5.69 3.94 2.99
N GLU A 15 6.18 4.89 2.21
CA GLU A 15 6.35 6.29 2.63
C GLU A 15 5.01 6.95 2.98
N GLY A 16 3.99 6.77 2.14
CA GLY A 16 2.66 7.33 2.37
C GLY A 16 2.01 6.76 3.64
N THR A 17 2.15 5.45 3.86
CA THR A 17 1.58 4.79 5.06
C THR A 17 2.30 5.22 6.32
N TYR A 18 3.64 5.27 6.29
CA TYR A 18 4.44 5.75 7.42
C TYR A 18 4.08 7.20 7.78
N SER A 19 4.00 8.08 6.78
CA SER A 19 3.60 9.48 6.97
C SER A 19 2.21 9.60 7.60
N ASN A 20 1.25 8.80 7.13
CA ASN A 20 -0.11 8.81 7.66
C ASN A 20 -0.16 8.38 9.13
N CYS A 21 0.60 7.35 9.52
CA CYS A 21 0.68 6.90 10.93
C CYS A 21 1.26 7.99 11.86
N LEU A 22 2.10 8.88 11.34
CA LEU A 22 2.66 9.99 12.11
C LEU A 22 1.74 11.21 12.16
N SER A 23 0.96 11.47 11.12
CA SER A 23 0.11 12.67 11.03
C SER A 23 -1.34 12.46 11.48
N ASN A 24 -1.86 11.24 11.37
CA ASN A 24 -3.24 10.92 11.69
C ASN A 24 -3.33 10.21 13.04
N THR A 25 -3.88 10.89 14.05
CA THR A 25 -3.99 10.36 15.42
C THR A 25 -4.89 9.13 15.55
N SER A 26 -5.68 8.81 14.55
CA SER A 26 -6.50 7.60 14.50
C SER A 26 -5.81 6.45 13.75
N ASP A 27 -4.65 6.68 13.16
CA ASP A 27 -3.90 5.68 12.42
C ASP A 27 -2.74 5.12 13.25
N VAL A 28 -3.03 4.07 14.04
CA VAL A 28 -2.11 3.43 14.98
C VAL A 28 -1.67 2.04 14.50
N LYS A 29 -1.03 1.98 13.33
CA LYS A 29 -0.52 0.73 12.74
C LYS A 29 0.86 0.35 13.26
N GLU A 30 1.12 -0.95 13.35
CA GLU A 30 2.44 -1.54 13.60
C GLU A 30 2.85 -2.44 12.42
N LEU A 31 4.15 -2.69 12.28
CA LEU A 31 4.67 -3.56 11.23
C LEU A 31 4.37 -5.04 11.54
N ILE A 32 4.04 -5.79 10.50
CA ILE A 32 3.91 -7.25 10.56
C ILE A 32 5.25 -7.93 10.18
N PRO A 33 5.48 -9.20 10.58
CA PRO A 33 6.73 -9.91 10.28
C PRO A 33 7.11 -9.97 8.79
N GLU A 34 6.11 -9.99 7.90
CA GLU A 34 6.29 -10.08 6.45
C GLU A 34 7.14 -8.94 5.89
N PHE A 35 7.14 -7.76 6.53
CA PHE A 35 8.02 -6.64 6.16
C PHE A 35 9.52 -6.97 6.24
N PHE A 36 9.90 -8.03 6.95
CA PHE A 36 11.29 -8.39 7.20
C PHE A 36 11.79 -9.59 6.39
N TYR A 37 10.90 -10.37 5.77
CA TYR A 37 11.31 -11.58 5.04
C TYR A 37 10.46 -11.97 3.82
N MET A 38 9.34 -11.29 3.54
CA MET A 38 8.41 -11.68 2.48
C MET A 38 8.14 -10.50 1.54
N PRO A 39 9.04 -10.15 0.59
CA PRO A 39 8.82 -9.02 -0.31
C PRO A 39 7.60 -9.20 -1.23
N GLU A 40 7.09 -10.42 -1.41
CA GLU A 40 5.99 -10.74 -2.32
C GLU A 40 4.68 -10.03 -1.98
N PHE A 41 4.41 -9.68 -0.70
CA PHE A 41 3.19 -8.94 -0.36
C PHE A 41 3.17 -7.50 -0.89
N LEU A 42 4.33 -6.99 -1.34
CA LEU A 42 4.48 -5.65 -1.93
C LEU A 42 4.23 -5.66 -3.45
N ILE A 43 4.07 -6.84 -4.06
CA ILE A 43 4.00 -7.03 -5.51
C ILE A 43 2.62 -7.58 -5.88
N ASN A 44 1.95 -6.95 -6.84
CA ASN A 44 0.71 -7.42 -7.43
C ASN A 44 0.98 -8.47 -8.53
N SER A 45 1.61 -9.59 -8.15
CA SER A 45 2.02 -10.65 -9.08
C SER A 45 0.86 -11.28 -9.86
N ASN A 46 -0.34 -11.23 -9.29
CA ASN A 46 -1.56 -11.80 -9.87
C ASN A 46 -2.27 -10.82 -10.83
N GLY A 47 -1.77 -9.59 -10.97
CA GLY A 47 -2.36 -8.59 -11.87
C GLY A 47 -3.77 -8.19 -11.49
N TYR A 48 -4.09 -8.12 -10.19
CA TYR A 48 -5.41 -7.72 -9.72
C TYR A 48 -5.71 -6.27 -10.10
N HIS A 49 -6.95 -5.99 -10.48
CA HIS A 49 -7.42 -4.63 -10.63
C HIS A 49 -7.80 -4.03 -9.27
N LEU A 50 -6.84 -3.35 -8.64
CA LEU A 50 -6.98 -2.74 -7.32
C LEU A 50 -7.72 -1.39 -7.33
N GLY A 51 -8.12 -0.92 -8.52
CA GLY A 51 -8.82 0.33 -8.74
C GLY A 51 -7.89 1.47 -9.17
N VAL A 52 -8.48 2.66 -9.26
CA VAL A 52 -7.82 3.89 -9.70
C VAL A 52 -8.03 4.92 -8.59
N LYS A 53 -6.94 5.57 -8.18
CA LYS A 53 -6.97 6.64 -7.18
C LYS A 53 -7.71 7.87 -7.70
N GLN A 54 -8.03 8.80 -6.81
CA GLN A 54 -8.69 10.06 -7.18
C GLN A 54 -7.85 10.93 -8.13
N ASP A 55 -6.53 10.80 -8.08
CA ASP A 55 -5.60 11.49 -9.00
C ASP A 55 -5.57 10.89 -10.41
N GLY A 56 -6.29 9.78 -10.65
CA GLY A 56 -6.36 9.09 -11.94
C GLY A 56 -5.31 8.00 -12.10
N GLU A 57 -4.40 7.82 -11.15
CA GLU A 57 -3.36 6.80 -11.23
C GLU A 57 -3.89 5.42 -10.81
N PRO A 58 -3.70 4.37 -11.62
CA PRO A 58 -4.08 3.02 -11.26
C PRO A 58 -3.19 2.47 -10.13
N LEU A 59 -3.77 1.65 -9.26
CA LEU A 59 -3.00 0.92 -8.24
C LEU A 59 -2.42 -0.37 -8.80
N ALA A 60 -1.17 -0.64 -8.45
CA ALA A 60 -0.43 -1.83 -8.82
C ALA A 60 0.47 -2.27 -7.64
N ASP A 61 1.76 -2.45 -7.87
CA ASP A 61 2.75 -2.74 -6.84
C ASP A 61 2.84 -1.59 -5.82
N VAL A 62 3.24 -1.92 -4.60
CA VAL A 62 3.44 -0.94 -3.53
C VAL A 62 4.66 -0.08 -3.87
N LEU A 63 4.49 1.24 -3.76
CA LEU A 63 5.58 2.20 -3.97
C LEU A 63 6.64 2.05 -2.86
N LEU A 64 7.84 1.63 -3.27
CA LEU A 64 9.00 1.45 -2.43
C LEU A 64 9.82 2.74 -2.32
N PRO A 65 10.54 2.94 -1.20
CA PRO A 65 11.47 4.05 -1.09
C PRO A 65 12.66 3.90 -2.06
N PRO A 66 13.33 5.01 -2.45
CA PRO A 66 14.35 4.99 -3.51
C PRO A 66 15.54 4.05 -3.29
N TRP A 67 15.83 3.68 -2.05
CA TRP A 67 16.94 2.80 -1.69
C TRP A 67 16.60 1.30 -1.82
N ALA A 68 15.34 0.95 -2.10
CA ALA A 68 14.82 -0.41 -2.09
C ALA A 68 14.33 -0.90 -3.47
N GLN A 69 14.78 -0.27 -4.56
CA GLN A 69 14.41 -0.65 -5.94
C GLN A 69 15.06 -1.96 -6.37
#